data_AF-A0A6N0LUQ0-F1
#
_entry.id   AF-A0A6N0LUQ0-F1
#
_cell.length_a   1.000
_cell.length_b   1.000
_cell.length_c   1.000
_cell.angle_alpha   90.00
_cell.angle_beta   90.00
_cell.angle_gamma   90.00
#
_symmetry.space_group_name_H-M   'P 1'
#
loop_
_entity.id
_entity.type
_entity.pdbx_description
1 polymer ?
#
loop_
_entity_poly.entity_id
_entity_poly.type
_entity_poly.pdbx_seq_one_letter_code
_entity_poly.pdbx_strand_id
1 'polypeptide(L)'
;MNQELEFLEVESYLDPETFEPLVKIEFNGKKLLITSTAATQKAIAIINAAAYAESEGALFKALAPDIPKGFGKPSKDVQMAVAVLKLVREKRQPLPVDVNAIFGFNTQKPLIQIDYQEFKTTLHLDEARNHAAVLLQASEAARFDAFWFKFGKELNMTEGEIQAVINEYRVYKERYSVEALFRL
;
A
#
# COMPACT_ATOMS: atom_id res chain seq x y z
N MET A 1 -30.14 -2.79 -0.60
CA MET A 1 -29.26 -1.65 -0.26
C MET A 1 -27.94 -1.94 -0.97
N ASN A 2 -27.73 -1.35 -2.15
CA ASN A 2 -26.51 -1.58 -2.93
C ASN A 2 -25.36 -0.94 -2.15
N GLN A 3 -24.46 -1.75 -1.60
CA GLN A 3 -23.17 -1.25 -1.17
C GLN A 3 -22.45 -0.79 -2.43
N GLU A 4 -22.28 0.52 -2.60
CA GLU A 4 -21.30 1.04 -3.53
C GLU A 4 -19.97 0.39 -3.15
N LEU A 5 -19.43 -0.43 -4.05
CA LEU A 5 -18.11 -1.01 -3.88
C LEU A 5 -17.13 0.18 -3.83
N GLU A 6 -16.45 0.36 -2.71
CA GLU A 6 -15.37 1.32 -2.60
C GLU A 6 -14.23 0.82 -3.49
N PHE A 7 -14.00 1.48 -4.62
CA PHE A 7 -12.94 1.13 -5.56
C PHE A 7 -11.71 1.97 -5.26
N LEU A 8 -10.63 1.31 -4.85
CA LEU A 8 -9.30 1.88 -4.71
C LEU A 8 -8.44 1.33 -5.83
N GLU A 9 -8.12 2.17 -6.81
CA GLU A 9 -7.34 1.81 -7.99
C GLU A 9 -5.99 2.52 -7.96
N VAL A 10 -4.96 1.83 -8.46
CA VAL A 10 -3.60 2.32 -8.53
C VAL A 10 -3.02 1.95 -9.88
N GLU A 11 -2.49 2.94 -10.58
CA GLU A 11 -1.98 2.81 -11.94
C GLU A 11 -0.64 3.53 -12.06
N SER A 12 0.29 2.96 -12.84
CA SER A 12 1.50 3.65 -13.25
C SER A 12 1.15 4.74 -14.26
N TYR A 13 1.76 5.92 -14.11
CA TYR A 13 1.55 7.04 -15.02
C TYR A 13 2.89 7.66 -15.39
N LEU A 14 3.01 8.13 -16.63
CA LEU A 14 4.18 8.87 -17.10
C LEU A 14 3.70 10.25 -17.50
N ASP A 15 4.33 11.29 -16.94
CA ASP A 15 4.02 12.65 -17.36
C ASP A 15 4.43 12.84 -18.84
N PRO A 16 3.50 13.27 -19.72
CA PRO A 16 3.76 13.30 -21.17
C PRO A 16 4.74 14.40 -21.59
N GLU A 17 4.95 15.42 -20.76
CA GLU A 17 5.83 16.55 -21.10
C GLU A 17 7.23 16.34 -20.52
N THR A 18 7.31 15.86 -19.29
CA THR A 18 8.56 15.75 -18.51
C THR A 18 9.11 14.32 -18.45
N PHE A 19 8.31 13.33 -18.84
CA PHE A 19 8.59 11.91 -18.63
C PHE A 19 8.91 11.59 -17.16
N GLU A 20 8.30 12.32 -16.23
CA GLU A 20 8.40 12.03 -14.81
C GLU A 20 7.56 10.79 -14.45
N PRO A 21 8.15 9.83 -13.69
CA PRO A 21 7.45 8.63 -13.27
C PRO A 21 6.52 8.94 -12.10
N LEU A 22 5.21 8.87 -12.36
CA LEU A 22 4.15 9.13 -11.39
C LEU A 22 3.32 7.87 -11.14
N VAL A 23 2.54 7.87 -10.06
CA VAL A 23 1.56 6.86 -9.74
C VAL A 23 0.23 7.57 -9.51
N LYS A 24 -0.80 7.13 -10.24
CA LYS A 24 -2.17 7.59 -10.11
C LYS A 24 -2.88 6.69 -9.10
N ILE A 25 -3.53 7.32 -8.13
CA ILE A 25 -4.35 6.64 -7.13
C ILE A 25 -5.75 7.22 -7.23
N GLU A 26 -6.74 6.36 -7.39
CA GLU A 26 -8.14 6.73 -7.55
C GLU A 26 -8.99 6.07 -6.47
N PHE A 27 -9.82 6.85 -5.80
CA PHE A 27 -10.75 6.36 -4.78
C PHE A 27 -12.08 7.09 -4.88
N ASN A 28 -13.16 6.34 -5.17
CA ASN A 28 -14.52 6.88 -5.32
C ASN A 28 -14.56 8.14 -6.23
N GLY A 29 -13.87 8.07 -7.37
CA GLY A 29 -13.78 9.15 -8.37
C GLY A 29 -12.83 10.30 -8.01
N LYS A 30 -12.24 10.33 -6.82
CA LYS A 30 -11.16 11.26 -6.47
C LYS A 30 -9.83 10.71 -6.95
N LYS A 31 -9.02 11.55 -7.57
CA LYS A 31 -7.72 11.18 -8.14
C LYS A 31 -6.60 11.94 -7.45
N LEU A 32 -5.49 11.24 -7.20
CA LEU A 32 -4.24 11.82 -6.73
C LEU A 32 -3.10 11.30 -7.61
N LEU A 33 -2.20 12.20 -8.01
CA LEU A 33 -0.94 11.85 -8.63
C LEU A 33 0.18 12.07 -7.61
N ILE A 34 1.00 11.05 -7.39
CA ILE A 34 2.21 11.15 -6.57
C ILE A 34 3.41 10.67 -7.36
N THR A 35 4.60 11.12 -6.98
CA THR A 35 5.84 10.61 -7.61
C THR A 35 6.03 9.13 -7.31
N SER A 36 6.71 8.40 -8.20
CA SER A 36 7.06 7.00 -7.97
C SER A 36 7.81 6.80 -6.64
N THR A 37 8.67 7.74 -6.24
CA THR A 37 9.38 7.74 -4.96
C THR A 37 8.44 7.88 -3.76
N ALA A 38 7.50 8.83 -3.81
CA ALA A 38 6.50 8.97 -2.77
C ALA A 38 5.61 7.72 -2.68
N ALA A 39 5.25 7.11 -3.81
CA ALA A 39 4.49 5.86 -3.84
C ALA A 39 5.26 4.70 -3.18
N THR A 40 6.56 4.54 -3.47
CA THR A 40 7.41 3.53 -2.81
C THR A 40 7.48 3.75 -1.30
N GLN A 41 7.74 4.99 -0.86
CA GLN A 41 7.82 5.31 0.56
C GLN A 41 6.50 5.05 1.28
N LYS A 42 5.38 5.40 0.64
CA LYS A 42 4.04 5.15 1.19
C LYS A 42 3.72 3.66 1.27
N ALA A 43 4.09 2.87 0.26
CA ALA A 43 3.94 1.41 0.31
C ALA A 43 4.74 0.78 1.46
N ILE A 44 6.00 1.19 1.65
CA ILE A 44 6.83 0.74 2.78
C ILE A 44 6.18 1.10 4.12
N ALA A 45 5.68 2.33 4.24
CA ALA A 45 4.97 2.78 5.44
C ALA A 45 3.73 1.94 5.74
N ILE A 46 2.94 1.59 4.71
CA ILE A 46 1.76 0.73 4.85
C ILE A 46 2.16 -0.69 5.29
N ILE A 47 3.22 -1.27 4.72
CA ILE A 47 3.73 -2.59 5.12
C ILE A 47 4.19 -2.58 6.58
N ASN A 48 4.94 -1.57 6.99
CA ASN A 48 5.39 -1.40 8.37
C ASN A 48 4.20 -1.23 9.33
N ALA A 49 3.20 -0.43 8.94
CA ALA A 49 1.99 -0.25 9.73
C ALA A 49 1.20 -1.56 9.86
N ALA A 50 1.11 -2.35 8.79
CA ALA A 50 0.49 -3.67 8.79
C ALA A 50 1.20 -4.64 9.76
N ALA A 51 2.54 -4.72 9.69
CA ALA A 51 3.32 -5.54 10.60
C ALA A 51 3.16 -5.11 12.07
N TYR A 52 3.10 -3.80 12.33
CA TYR A 52 2.84 -3.28 13.66
C TYR A 52 1.45 -3.62 14.16
N ALA A 53 0.40 -3.41 13.35
CA ALA A 53 -0.97 -3.70 13.75
C ALA A 53 -1.17 -5.20 14.01
N GLU A 54 -0.56 -6.07 13.22
CA GLU A 54 -0.55 -7.52 13.42
C GLU A 54 0.12 -7.91 14.74
N SER A 55 1.32 -7.36 14.99
CA SER A 55 2.08 -7.62 16.23
C SER A 55 1.34 -7.14 17.48
N GLU A 56 0.73 -5.95 17.40
CA GLU A 56 -0.10 -5.40 18.48
C GLU A 56 -1.34 -6.26 18.74
N GLY A 57 -2.00 -6.73 17.67
CA GLY A 57 -3.14 -7.63 17.79
C GLY A 57 -2.78 -8.97 18.41
N ALA A 58 -1.63 -9.54 18.05
CA ALA A 58 -1.11 -10.78 18.63
C ALA A 58 -0.79 -10.59 20.13
N LEU A 59 -0.08 -9.51 20.48
CA LEU A 59 0.27 -9.18 21.86
C LEU A 59 -0.97 -8.96 22.73
N PHE A 60 -1.96 -8.24 22.20
CA PHE A 60 -3.21 -7.99 22.91
C PHE A 60 -3.95 -9.30 23.22
N LYS A 61 -4.06 -10.20 22.25
CA LYS A 61 -4.67 -11.53 22.43
C LYS A 61 -3.93 -12.38 23.45
N ALA A 62 -2.59 -12.29 23.49
CA ALA A 62 -1.78 -13.02 24.47
C ALA A 62 -1.95 -12.47 25.89
N LEU A 63 -2.04 -11.15 26.06
CA LEU A 63 -2.18 -10.50 27.37
C LEU A 63 -3.60 -10.55 27.91
N ALA A 64 -4.61 -10.66 27.05
CA ALA A 64 -6.00 -10.64 27.46
C ALA A 64 -6.87 -11.60 26.59
N PRO A 65 -6.69 -12.92 26.76
CA PRO A 65 -7.29 -13.94 25.90
C PRO A 65 -8.83 -14.04 26.04
N ASP A 66 -9.37 -13.74 27.23
CA ASP A 66 -10.77 -13.98 27.57
C ASP A 66 -11.66 -12.73 27.55
N ILE A 67 -11.27 -11.67 26.83
CA ILE A 67 -12.08 -10.43 26.77
C ILE A 67 -13.34 -10.68 25.93
N PRO A 68 -14.56 -10.56 26.51
CA PRO A 68 -15.79 -10.61 25.75
C PRO A 68 -15.88 -9.43 24.79
N LYS A 69 -16.37 -9.67 23.56
CA LYS A 69 -16.68 -8.60 22.61
C LYS A 69 -17.84 -7.76 23.17
N GLY A 70 -17.59 -6.50 23.54
CA GLY A 70 -18.66 -5.56 23.93
C GLY A 70 -18.32 -4.68 25.13
N PHE A 71 -18.90 -3.48 25.13
CA PHE A 71 -18.65 -2.40 26.09
C PHE A 71 -18.91 -2.81 27.54
N GLY A 72 -17.83 -2.91 28.32
CA GLY A 72 -17.80 -2.90 29.77
C GLY A 72 -16.54 -2.16 30.23
N LYS A 73 -16.46 -1.76 31.51
CA LYS A 73 -15.23 -1.18 32.07
C LYS A 73 -14.05 -2.10 31.73
N PRO A 74 -12.96 -1.59 31.15
CA PRO A 74 -11.83 -2.43 30.76
C PRO A 74 -11.31 -3.17 32.00
N SER A 75 -11.24 -4.50 31.92
CA SER A 75 -10.66 -5.32 32.99
C SER A 75 -9.23 -4.88 33.28
N LYS A 76 -8.68 -5.28 34.44
CA LYS A 76 -7.27 -4.99 34.76
C LYS A 76 -6.33 -5.50 33.66
N ASP A 77 -6.66 -6.62 33.03
CA ASP A 77 -5.87 -7.23 31.95
C ASP A 77 -5.93 -6.38 30.66
N VAL A 78 -7.10 -5.82 30.31
CA VAL A 78 -7.24 -4.87 29.20
C VAL A 78 -6.39 -3.62 29.45
N GLN A 79 -6.43 -3.08 30.67
CA GLN A 79 -5.66 -1.89 31.02
C GLN A 79 -4.15 -2.16 30.93
N MET A 80 -3.71 -3.33 31.41
CA MET A 80 -2.32 -3.78 31.29
C MET A 80 -1.92 -3.93 29.81
N ALA A 81 -2.74 -4.59 29.00
CA ALA A 81 -2.48 -4.77 27.57
C ALA A 81 -2.34 -3.41 26.85
N VAL A 82 -3.22 -2.45 27.15
CA VAL A 82 -3.13 -1.08 26.60
C VAL A 82 -1.85 -0.37 27.03
N ALA A 83 -1.43 -0.50 28.30
CA ALA A 83 -0.19 0.09 28.78
C ALA A 83 1.05 -0.50 28.09
N VAL A 84 1.09 -1.82 27.91
CA VAL A 84 2.18 -2.50 27.19
C VAL A 84 2.19 -2.08 25.72
N LEU A 85 1.03 -2.02 25.05
CA LEU A 85 0.93 -1.54 23.67
C LEU A 85 1.46 -0.11 23.53
N LYS A 86 1.14 0.78 24.47
CA LYS A 86 1.66 2.14 24.49
C LYS A 86 3.19 2.17 24.56
N LEU A 87 3.79 1.38 25.45
CA LEU A 87 5.24 1.26 25.57
C LEU A 87 5.91 0.73 24.29
N VAL A 88 5.29 -0.26 23.63
CA VAL A 88 5.79 -0.80 22.35
C VAL A 88 5.72 0.27 21.25
N ARG A 89 4.63 1.06 21.20
CA ARG A 89 4.46 2.16 20.25
C ARG A 89 5.45 3.30 20.45
N GLU A 90 5.89 3.54 21.68
CA GLU A 90 6.91 4.56 21.99
C GLU A 90 8.31 4.13 21.54
N LYS A 91 8.58 2.82 21.45
CA LYS A 91 9.91 2.28 21.10
C LYS A 91 10.10 1.94 19.63
N ARG A 92 9.03 1.86 18.84
CA ARG A 92 9.11 1.56 17.40
C ARG A 92 9.53 2.78 16.59
N GLN A 93 9.98 2.55 15.36
CA GLN A 93 10.17 3.66 14.41
C GLN A 93 8.82 4.35 14.14
N PRO A 94 8.81 5.70 14.12
CA PRO A 94 7.58 6.42 13.86
C PRO A 94 7.09 6.12 12.45
N LEU A 95 5.78 5.85 12.34
CA LEU A 95 5.12 5.82 11.04
C LEU A 95 4.97 7.27 10.53
N PRO A 96 4.97 7.48 9.21
CA PRO A 96 4.54 8.73 8.62
C PRO A 96 3.17 9.17 9.13
N VAL A 97 2.95 10.49 9.25
CA VAL A 97 1.73 11.09 9.83
C VAL A 97 0.45 10.65 9.08
N ASP A 98 0.61 10.28 7.83
CA ASP A 98 -0.45 9.90 6.89
C ASP A 98 -0.70 8.38 6.82
N VAL A 99 -0.05 7.57 7.67
CA VAL A 99 -0.31 6.13 7.79
C VAL A 99 -0.43 5.74 9.26
N ASN A 100 -1.59 5.19 9.64
CA ASN A 100 -1.88 4.83 11.02
C ASN A 100 -2.25 3.36 11.16
N ALA A 101 -1.59 2.69 12.11
CA ALA A 101 -1.96 1.36 12.57
C ALA A 101 -3.03 1.48 13.68
N ILE A 102 -4.21 0.93 13.42
CA ILE A 102 -5.35 0.94 14.34
C ILE A 102 -5.63 -0.49 14.79
N PHE A 103 -5.79 -0.70 16.09
CA PHE A 103 -6.33 -1.94 16.62
C PHE A 103 -7.76 -1.68 17.11
N GLY A 104 -8.75 -2.21 16.39
CA GLY A 104 -10.14 -1.99 16.75
C GLY A 104 -10.55 -2.90 17.90
N PHE A 105 -10.47 -2.43 19.16
CA PHE A 105 -10.74 -3.23 20.37
C PHE A 105 -12.07 -3.99 20.34
N ASN A 106 -13.14 -3.41 19.78
CA ASN A 106 -14.44 -4.07 19.63
C ASN A 106 -14.44 -5.18 18.58
N THR A 107 -13.70 -4.97 17.48
CA THR A 107 -13.59 -5.93 16.37
C THR A 107 -12.50 -6.97 16.62
N GLN A 108 -11.56 -6.69 17.51
CA GLN A 108 -10.28 -7.38 17.71
C GLN A 108 -9.52 -7.61 16.40
N LYS A 109 -9.72 -6.71 15.43
CA LYS A 109 -9.09 -6.74 14.12
C LYS A 109 -8.11 -5.58 13.97
N PRO A 110 -6.89 -5.85 13.48
CA PRO A 110 -5.99 -4.82 13.00
C PRO A 110 -6.55 -4.17 11.73
N LEU A 111 -6.45 -2.85 11.68
CA LEU A 111 -6.88 -1.99 10.58
C LEU A 111 -5.78 -0.99 10.28
N ILE A 112 -5.63 -0.62 9.01
CA ILE A 112 -4.68 0.39 8.57
C ILE A 112 -5.45 1.55 7.98
N GLN A 113 -5.27 2.73 8.55
CA GLN A 113 -5.82 3.96 7.99
C GLN A 113 -4.75 4.68 7.19
N ILE A 114 -5.08 5.06 5.97
CA ILE A 114 -4.19 5.75 5.05
C ILE A 114 -4.83 7.09 4.69
N ASP A 115 -4.05 8.15 4.83
CA ASP A 115 -4.40 9.51 4.46
C ASP A 115 -3.67 9.87 3.14
N TYR A 116 -4.45 10.16 2.11
CA TYR A 116 -3.98 10.63 0.83
C TYR A 116 -4.16 12.15 0.67
N GLN A 117 -4.46 12.86 1.76
CA GLN A 117 -4.82 14.28 1.82
C GLN A 117 -6.19 14.55 1.16
N GLU A 118 -6.37 14.14 -0.10
CA GLU A 118 -7.60 14.25 -0.88
C GLU A 118 -8.73 13.33 -0.38
N PHE A 119 -8.34 12.17 0.15
CA PHE A 119 -9.24 11.18 0.71
C PHE A 119 -8.53 10.34 1.78
N LYS A 120 -9.32 9.66 2.58
CA LYS A 120 -8.85 8.72 3.60
C LYS A 120 -9.52 7.38 3.36
N THR A 121 -8.76 6.31 3.53
CA THR A 121 -9.29 4.94 3.46
C THR A 121 -8.84 4.16 4.69
N THR A 122 -9.64 3.16 5.07
CA THR A 122 -9.32 2.23 6.14
C THR A 122 -9.41 0.82 5.58
N LEU A 123 -8.29 0.10 5.62
CA LEU A 123 -8.14 -1.22 5.03
C LEU A 123 -7.91 -2.27 6.11
N HIS A 124 -8.36 -3.49 5.85
CA HIS A 124 -7.88 -4.66 6.58
C HIS A 124 -6.42 -4.97 6.23
N LEU A 125 -5.75 -5.81 7.02
CA LEU A 125 -4.32 -6.12 6.82
C LEU A 125 -4.01 -6.63 5.41
N ASP A 126 -4.79 -7.58 4.90
CA ASP A 126 -4.50 -8.18 3.59
C ASP A 126 -4.78 -7.21 2.46
N GLU A 127 -5.83 -6.40 2.57
CA GLU A 127 -6.12 -5.30 1.64
C GLU A 127 -5.01 -4.24 1.67
N ALA A 128 -4.51 -3.87 2.84
CA ALA A 128 -3.42 -2.91 3.00
C ALA A 128 -2.12 -3.44 2.40
N ARG A 129 -1.79 -4.72 2.62
CA ARG A 129 -0.63 -5.39 2.02
C ARG A 129 -0.74 -5.47 0.50
N ASN A 130 -1.91 -5.85 -0.01
CA ASN A 130 -2.18 -5.88 -1.44
C ASN A 130 -2.04 -4.48 -2.06
N HIS A 131 -2.65 -3.48 -1.43
CA HIS A 131 -2.56 -2.08 -1.86
C HIS A 131 -1.11 -1.57 -1.89
N ALA A 132 -0.33 -1.88 -0.86
CA ALA A 132 1.10 -1.57 -0.82
C ALA A 132 1.88 -2.28 -1.96
N ALA A 133 1.57 -3.55 -2.24
CA ALA A 133 2.18 -4.28 -3.34
C ALA A 133 1.85 -3.64 -4.70
N VAL A 134 0.59 -3.25 -4.93
CA VAL A 134 0.18 -2.58 -6.17
C VAL A 134 0.86 -1.20 -6.30
N LEU A 135 0.99 -0.43 -5.21
CA LEU A 135 1.76 0.83 -5.21
C LEU A 135 3.22 0.63 -5.61
N LEU A 136 3.87 -0.43 -5.13
CA LEU A 136 5.24 -0.76 -5.52
C LEU A 136 5.33 -1.13 -6.99
N GLN A 137 4.44 -2.01 -7.46
CA GLN A 137 4.40 -2.43 -8.86
C GLN A 137 4.16 -1.25 -9.81
N ALA A 138 3.20 -0.38 -9.50
CA ALA A 138 2.92 0.82 -10.28
C ALA A 138 4.10 1.80 -10.28
N SER A 139 4.77 1.97 -9.13
CA SER A 139 5.97 2.81 -9.03
C SER A 139 7.12 2.28 -9.88
N GLU A 140 7.37 0.97 -9.85
CA GLU A 140 8.40 0.33 -10.66
C GLU A 140 8.08 0.42 -12.16
N ALA A 141 6.83 0.15 -12.55
CA ALA A 141 6.38 0.28 -13.93
C ALA A 141 6.54 1.71 -14.45
N ALA A 142 6.14 2.72 -13.67
CA ALA A 142 6.31 4.12 -14.05
C ALA A 142 7.79 4.50 -14.25
N ARG A 143 8.68 4.05 -13.35
CA ARG A 143 10.13 4.29 -13.49
C ARG A 143 10.73 3.59 -14.70
N PHE A 144 10.27 2.37 -14.97
CA PHE A 144 10.71 1.59 -16.12
C PHE A 144 10.32 2.27 -17.44
N ASP A 145 9.07 2.71 -17.55
CA ASP A 145 8.60 3.46 -18.71
C ASP A 145 9.40 4.77 -18.87
N ALA A 146 9.56 5.54 -17.79
CA ALA A 146 10.35 6.78 -17.80
C ALA A 146 11.80 6.56 -18.26
N PHE A 147 12.42 5.46 -17.83
CA PHE A 147 13.76 5.08 -18.28
C PHE A 147 13.80 4.89 -19.80
N TRP A 148 12.89 4.10 -20.37
CA TRP A 148 12.87 3.84 -21.80
C TRP A 148 12.57 5.07 -22.64
N PHE A 149 11.68 5.94 -22.18
CA PHE A 149 11.44 7.21 -22.87
C PHE A 149 12.69 8.11 -22.86
N LYS A 150 13.39 8.23 -21.73
CA LYS A 150 14.62 9.03 -21.66
C LYS A 150 15.75 8.42 -22.50
N PHE A 151 16.00 7.14 -22.33
CA PHE A 151 17.05 6.41 -23.05
C PHE A 151 16.79 6.36 -24.56
N GLY A 152 15.55 6.09 -24.98
CA GLY A 152 15.18 6.04 -26.39
C GLY A 152 15.33 7.40 -27.08
N LYS A 153 15.01 8.50 -26.39
CA LYS A 153 15.25 9.85 -26.92
C LYS A 153 16.75 10.13 -27.10
N GLU A 154 17.62 9.68 -26.20
CA GLU A 154 19.07 9.76 -26.37
C GLU A 154 19.58 8.97 -27.60
N LEU A 155 18.87 7.90 -27.96
CA LEU A 155 19.12 7.10 -29.17
C LEU A 155 18.45 7.65 -30.44
N ASN A 156 17.81 8.82 -30.37
CA ASN A 156 17.02 9.42 -31.46
C ASN A 156 15.85 8.54 -31.95
N MET A 157 15.30 7.70 -31.07
CA MET A 157 14.09 6.93 -31.36
C MET A 157 12.85 7.82 -31.30
N THR A 158 11.88 7.53 -32.15
CA THR A 158 10.53 8.09 -32.09
C THR A 158 9.74 7.50 -30.92
N GLU A 159 8.71 8.20 -30.46
CA GLU A 159 7.86 7.70 -29.36
C GLU A 159 7.16 6.38 -29.72
N GLY A 160 6.78 6.21 -30.99
CA GLY A 160 6.21 4.95 -31.48
C GLY A 160 7.17 3.77 -31.37
N GLU A 161 8.46 3.98 -31.69
CA GLU A 161 9.49 2.95 -31.56
C GLU A 161 9.77 2.60 -30.09
N ILE A 162 9.83 3.62 -29.23
CA ILE A 162 10.01 3.42 -27.79
C ILE A 162 8.83 2.60 -27.21
N GLN A 163 7.60 2.98 -27.56
CA GLN A 163 6.41 2.27 -27.09
C GLN A 163 6.36 0.82 -27.59
N ALA A 164 6.82 0.57 -28.83
CA ALA A 164 6.93 -0.78 -29.36
C ALA A 164 7.89 -1.64 -28.55
N VAL A 165 9.08 -1.11 -28.20
CA VAL A 165 10.06 -1.81 -27.35
C VAL A 165 9.49 -2.10 -25.95
N ILE A 166 8.84 -1.11 -25.32
CA ILE A 166 8.21 -1.29 -24.00
C ILE A 166 7.15 -2.38 -24.06
N ASN A 167 6.29 -2.38 -25.08
CA ASN A 167 5.24 -3.38 -25.24
C ASN A 167 5.81 -4.78 -25.48
N GLU A 168 6.83 -4.91 -26.33
CA GLU A 168 7.50 -6.18 -26.59
C GLU A 168 8.15 -6.73 -25.32
N TYR A 169 8.78 -5.87 -24.52
CA TYR A 169 9.33 -6.25 -23.22
C TYR A 169 8.25 -6.71 -22.24
N ARG A 170 7.08 -6.05 -22.18
CA ARG A 170 5.98 -6.47 -21.31
C ARG A 170 5.49 -7.87 -21.68
N VAL A 171 5.27 -8.13 -22.97
CA VAL A 171 4.89 -9.46 -23.49
C VAL A 171 5.95 -10.50 -23.17
N TYR A 172 7.23 -10.15 -23.33
CA TYR A 172 8.35 -11.01 -22.96
C TYR A 172 8.32 -11.34 -21.46
N LYS A 173 8.17 -10.34 -20.60
CA LYS A 173 8.14 -10.50 -19.14
C LYS A 173 6.98 -11.39 -18.68
N GLU A 174 5.80 -11.23 -19.27
CA GLU A 174 4.64 -12.09 -18.98
C GLU A 174 4.92 -13.55 -19.36
N ARG A 175 5.48 -13.78 -20.55
CA ARG A 175 5.79 -15.11 -21.07
C ARG A 175 6.83 -15.86 -20.23
N TYR A 176 7.84 -15.14 -19.74
CA TYR A 176 8.96 -15.70 -18.98
C TYR A 176 8.88 -15.41 -17.49
N SER A 177 7.71 -14.97 -17.00
CA SER A 177 7.48 -14.84 -15.57
C SER A 177 7.63 -16.21 -14.90
N VAL A 178 8.15 -16.23 -13.68
CA VAL A 178 8.32 -17.45 -12.89
C VAL A 178 7.01 -18.23 -12.77
N GLU A 179 5.89 -17.51 -12.66
CA GLU A 179 4.54 -18.08 -12.65
C GLU A 179 4.14 -18.73 -13.98
N ALA A 180 4.54 -18.17 -15.12
CA ALA A 180 4.33 -18.79 -16.43
C ALA A 180 5.23 -20.02 -16.64
N LEU A 181 6.44 -20.01 -16.08
CA LEU A 181 7.39 -21.14 -16.15
C LEU A 181 6.93 -22.35 -15.31
N PHE A 182 6.16 -22.13 -14.24
CA PHE A 182 5.61 -23.20 -13.38
C PHE A 182 4.14 -23.55 -13.68
N ARG A 183 3.54 -22.97 -14.72
CA ARG A 183 2.21 -23.35 -15.25
C ARG A 183 2.27 -24.47 -16.31
N LEU A 184 3.41 -25.14 -16.46
CA LEU A 184 3.62 -26.30 -17.34
C LEU A 184 3.35 -27.62 -16.60
#